data_AF-A0A166CGF9-F1
#
_entry.id   AF-A0A166CGF9-F1
#
_cell.length_a   1.000
_cell.length_b   1.000
_cell.length_c   1.000
_cell.angle_alpha   90.00
_cell.angle_beta   90.00
_cell.angle_gamma   90.00
#
_symmetry.space_group_name_H-M   'P 1'
#
loop_
_entity.id
_entity.type
_entity.pdbx_description
1 polymer ?
#
loop_
_entity_poly.entity_id
_entity_poly.type
_entity_poly.pdbx_seq_one_letter_code
_entity_poly.pdbx_strand_id
1 'polypeptide(L)'
;GTAPPLPDSEWSRVLANRPVSLDAINTGAFSAEIDDKVTQKVGDFTISTGSAARSSKPISNGLEWYHVFDIAVEAMVYAYPHRRAELRTYREYIRTLFGALHTSHHSAIINLDKVIRKYVCESADLELSSIGSFYALQMAFLTPFRNWCRLQTLTTVANEGTRPWNLRSGRDLQAVELEPVRPAPV
;
A
#
# COMPACT_ATOMS: atom_id res chain seq x y z
N GLY A 1 -7.59 -31.83 1.29
CA GLY A 1 -8.56 -30.74 1.14
C GLY A 1 -8.45 -30.17 -0.25
N THR A 2 -9.56 -29.75 -0.84
CA THR A 2 -9.58 -29.06 -2.14
C THR A 2 -8.90 -27.71 -2.01
N ALA A 3 -8.10 -27.32 -3.02
CA ALA A 3 -7.45 -26.02 -3.03
C ALA A 3 -8.49 -24.90 -3.16
N PRO A 4 -8.37 -23.78 -2.42
CA PRO A 4 -9.29 -22.67 -2.52
C PRO A 4 -9.29 -22.03 -3.93
N PRO A 5 -10.41 -21.42 -4.36
CA PRO A 5 -10.54 -20.82 -5.68
C PRO A 5 -9.71 -19.53 -5.73
N LEU A 6 -8.55 -19.61 -6.35
CA LEU A 6 -7.62 -18.51 -6.55
C LEU A 6 -7.08 -18.56 -7.99
N PRO A 7 -6.91 -17.43 -8.69
CA PRO A 7 -6.31 -17.44 -10.03
C PRO A 7 -4.88 -17.99 -10.00
N ASP A 8 -4.50 -18.73 -11.04
CA ASP A 8 -3.19 -19.40 -11.15
C ASP A 8 -1.99 -18.45 -10.98
N SER A 9 -2.14 -17.19 -11.41
CA SER A 9 -1.13 -16.14 -11.24
C SER A 9 -0.85 -15.82 -9.77
N GLU A 10 -1.85 -15.94 -8.91
CA GLU A 10 -1.71 -15.69 -7.47
C GLU A 10 -1.29 -16.97 -6.73
N TRP A 11 -1.69 -18.16 -7.19
CA TRP A 11 -1.15 -19.43 -6.66
C TRP A 11 0.36 -19.52 -6.81
N SER A 12 0.89 -19.14 -7.98
CA SER A 12 2.33 -19.11 -8.21
C SER A 12 3.07 -18.11 -7.31
N ARG A 13 2.41 -17.01 -6.92
CA ARG A 13 2.95 -16.08 -5.90
C ARG A 13 2.92 -16.67 -4.50
N VAL A 14 1.82 -17.31 -4.11
CA VAL A 14 1.70 -17.99 -2.81
C VAL A 14 2.82 -19.02 -2.66
N LEU A 15 2.98 -19.91 -3.64
CA LEU A 15 4.00 -20.97 -3.60
C LEU A 15 5.44 -20.43 -3.64
N ALA A 16 5.66 -19.25 -4.23
CA ALA A 16 6.95 -18.57 -4.22
C ALA A 16 7.19 -17.71 -2.97
N ASN A 17 6.28 -17.76 -1.98
CA ASN A 17 6.25 -16.89 -0.80
C ASN A 17 6.36 -15.39 -1.14
N ARG A 18 5.76 -14.98 -2.26
CA ARG A 18 5.70 -13.58 -2.72
C ARG A 18 4.40 -12.91 -2.26
N PRO A 19 4.37 -11.56 -2.15
CA PRO A 19 3.16 -10.87 -1.77
C PRO A 19 2.09 -11.07 -2.84
N VAL A 20 0.95 -11.60 -2.40
CA VAL A 20 -0.23 -11.83 -3.22
C VAL A 20 -0.91 -10.50 -3.55
N SER A 21 -1.36 -10.32 -4.78
CA SER A 21 -2.09 -9.12 -5.18
C SER A 21 -3.56 -9.24 -4.79
N LEU A 22 -3.97 -8.52 -3.74
CA LEU A 22 -5.37 -8.49 -3.32
C LEU A 22 -6.27 -7.88 -4.41
N ASP A 23 -5.80 -6.90 -5.18
CA ASP A 23 -6.61 -6.36 -6.28
C ASP A 23 -6.84 -7.40 -7.39
N ALA A 24 -5.90 -8.32 -7.61
CA ALA A 24 -6.07 -9.42 -8.57
C ALA A 24 -7.10 -10.45 -8.09
N ILE A 25 -7.07 -10.79 -6.81
CA ILE A 25 -8.09 -11.65 -6.17
C ILE A 25 -9.46 -10.97 -6.21
N ASN A 26 -9.52 -9.68 -5.88
CA ASN A 26 -10.76 -8.89 -5.93
C ASN A 26 -11.36 -8.91 -7.34
N THR A 27 -10.53 -8.74 -8.35
CA THR A 27 -10.97 -8.82 -9.76
C THR A 27 -11.49 -10.20 -10.11
N GLY A 28 -10.84 -11.28 -9.66
CA GLY A 28 -11.29 -12.65 -9.90
C GLY A 28 -12.58 -13.01 -9.16
N ALA A 29 -12.71 -12.60 -7.89
CA ALA A 29 -13.86 -12.92 -7.04
C ALA A 29 -15.17 -12.25 -7.51
N PHE A 30 -15.06 -11.06 -8.10
CA PHE A 30 -16.21 -10.29 -8.60
C PHE A 30 -16.36 -10.34 -10.14
N SER A 31 -15.58 -11.16 -10.83
CA SER A 31 -15.78 -11.43 -12.26
C SER A 31 -16.86 -12.51 -12.42
N ALA A 32 -17.93 -12.20 -13.16
CA ALA A 32 -18.94 -13.18 -13.54
C ALA A 32 -18.49 -14.07 -14.72
N GLU A 33 -17.33 -13.78 -15.31
CA GLU A 33 -16.80 -14.48 -16.50
C GLU A 33 -15.78 -15.56 -16.09
N ILE A 34 -15.98 -16.78 -16.62
CA ILE A 34 -15.06 -17.94 -16.47
C ILE A 34 -13.76 -17.64 -17.25
N ASP A 35 -12.61 -17.74 -16.59
CA ASP A 35 -11.29 -17.38 -17.15
C ASP A 35 -10.68 -18.56 -17.95
N ASP A 36 -11.04 -18.69 -19.22
CA ASP A 36 -10.42 -19.66 -20.15
C ASP A 36 -9.15 -19.08 -20.80
N LYS A 37 -8.18 -18.62 -20.01
CA LYS A 37 -6.91 -18.10 -20.55
C LYS A 37 -6.02 -19.24 -21.06
N VAL A 38 -6.16 -19.57 -22.34
CA VAL A 38 -5.29 -20.52 -23.03
C VAL A 38 -4.03 -19.79 -23.51
N THR A 39 -2.88 -20.09 -22.90
CA THR A 39 -1.58 -19.65 -23.42
C THR A 39 -0.95 -20.81 -24.17
N GLN A 40 -1.02 -20.79 -25.51
CA GLN A 40 -0.34 -21.77 -26.35
C GLN A 40 0.96 -21.18 -26.90
N LYS A 41 2.07 -21.89 -26.66
CA LYS A 41 3.34 -21.63 -27.32
C LYS A 41 3.32 -22.29 -28.69
N VAL A 42 3.44 -21.50 -29.75
CA VAL A 42 3.62 -22.00 -31.12
C VAL A 42 4.99 -21.53 -31.61
N GLY A 43 6.00 -22.40 -31.49
CA GLY A 43 7.39 -22.08 -31.84
C GLY A 43 7.97 -20.95 -30.97
N ASP A 44 8.54 -19.93 -31.61
CA ASP A 44 9.18 -18.78 -30.95
C ASP A 44 8.20 -17.68 -30.53
N PHE A 45 6.92 -17.80 -30.89
CA PHE A 45 5.90 -16.82 -30.55
C PHE A 45 4.93 -17.38 -29.51
N THR A 46 4.68 -16.60 -28.46
CA THR A 46 3.68 -16.92 -27.45
C THR A 46 2.40 -16.19 -27.81
N ILE A 47 1.37 -16.91 -28.25
CA ILE A 47 0.05 -16.35 -28.53
C ILE A 47 -0.80 -16.58 -27.28
N SER A 48 -1.11 -15.50 -26.57
CA SER A 48 -2.11 -15.52 -25.50
C SER A 48 -3.45 -15.12 -26.10
N THR A 49 -4.35 -16.08 -26.28
CA THR A 49 -5.75 -15.80 -26.61
C THR A 49 -6.57 -15.93 -25.34
N GLY A 50 -7.00 -14.79 -24.80
CA GLY A 50 -7.82 -14.66 -23.61
C GLY A 50 -8.23 -13.20 -23.46
N SER A 51 -9.44 -12.97 -22.94
CA SER A 51 -10.08 -11.65 -22.84
C SER A 51 -9.12 -10.58 -22.31
N ALA A 52 -9.24 -9.37 -22.88
CA ALA A 52 -8.37 -8.22 -22.67
C ALA A 52 -7.93 -8.10 -21.21
N ALA A 53 -6.64 -7.78 -21.00
CA ALA A 53 -5.99 -7.61 -19.70
C ALA A 53 -6.99 -7.12 -18.63
N ARG A 54 -7.41 -8.04 -17.75
CA ARG A 54 -8.40 -7.79 -16.70
C ARG A 54 -8.06 -6.47 -16.01
N SER A 55 -8.92 -5.47 -16.16
CA SER A 55 -8.75 -4.22 -15.42
C SER A 55 -8.82 -4.56 -13.94
N SER A 56 -7.70 -4.37 -13.24
CA SER A 56 -7.63 -4.75 -11.83
C SER A 56 -8.57 -3.84 -11.06
N LYS A 57 -9.65 -4.41 -10.50
CA LYS A 57 -10.62 -3.68 -9.69
C LYS A 57 -9.96 -3.37 -8.34
N PRO A 58 -9.51 -2.13 -8.10
CA PRO A 58 -8.76 -1.83 -6.90
C PRO A 58 -9.67 -1.94 -5.70
N ILE A 59 -9.15 -2.45 -4.59
CA ILE A 59 -9.87 -2.49 -3.32
C ILE A 59 -10.05 -1.04 -2.84
N SER A 60 -11.28 -0.70 -2.50
CA SER A 60 -11.67 0.67 -2.14
C SER A 60 -11.98 0.84 -0.65
N ASN A 61 -12.41 -0.23 0.01
CA ASN A 61 -12.92 -0.18 1.37
C ASN A 61 -12.44 -1.37 2.22
N GLY A 62 -12.64 -1.27 3.54
CA GLY A 62 -12.25 -2.32 4.48
C GLY A 62 -12.99 -3.64 4.29
N LEU A 63 -14.27 -3.61 3.89
CA LEU A 63 -15.06 -4.84 3.71
C LEU A 63 -14.54 -5.69 2.55
N GLU A 64 -14.28 -5.05 1.41
CA GLU A 64 -13.60 -5.65 0.25
C GLU A 64 -12.22 -6.17 0.67
N TRP A 65 -11.47 -5.40 1.45
CA TRP A 65 -10.17 -5.84 1.96
C TRP A 65 -10.30 -7.12 2.81
N TYR A 66 -11.24 -7.19 3.77
CA TYR A 66 -11.41 -8.39 4.59
C TYR A 66 -11.79 -9.61 3.75
N HIS A 67 -12.76 -9.46 2.85
CA HIS A 67 -13.24 -10.57 2.03
C HIS A 67 -12.10 -11.18 1.20
N VAL A 68 -11.35 -10.32 0.52
CA VAL A 68 -10.25 -10.74 -0.37
C VAL A 68 -9.05 -11.24 0.44
N PHE A 69 -8.76 -10.62 1.58
CA PHE A 69 -7.70 -11.08 2.47
C PHE A 69 -8.02 -12.45 3.08
N ASP A 70 -9.27 -12.74 3.42
CA ASP A 70 -9.68 -14.05 3.94
C ASP A 70 -9.47 -15.15 2.88
N ILE A 71 -9.82 -14.89 1.62
CA ILE A 71 -9.53 -15.81 0.49
C ILE A 71 -8.01 -16.04 0.37
N ALA A 72 -7.21 -14.97 0.45
CA ALA A 72 -5.76 -15.08 0.39
C ALA A 72 -5.19 -15.89 1.57
N VAL A 73 -5.73 -15.71 2.78
CA VAL A 73 -5.34 -16.46 3.98
C VAL A 73 -5.67 -17.94 3.83
N GLU A 74 -6.84 -18.30 3.31
CA GLU A 74 -7.17 -19.70 3.06
C GLU A 74 -6.16 -20.37 2.12
N ALA A 75 -5.77 -19.70 1.04
CA ALA A 75 -4.76 -20.19 0.10
C ALA A 75 -3.37 -20.28 0.75
N MET A 76 -2.95 -19.25 1.49
CA MET A 76 -1.65 -19.23 2.18
C MET A 76 -1.57 -20.28 3.27
N VAL A 77 -2.64 -20.51 4.03
CA VAL A 77 -2.70 -21.53 5.09
C VAL A 77 -2.80 -22.94 4.49
N TYR A 78 -3.43 -23.09 3.33
CA TYR A 78 -3.41 -24.34 2.59
C TYR A 78 -1.97 -24.74 2.20
N ALA A 79 -1.18 -23.79 1.70
CA ALA A 79 0.23 -24.01 1.36
C ALA A 79 1.16 -24.07 2.58
N TYR A 80 0.92 -23.22 3.59
CA TYR A 80 1.76 -23.04 4.78
C TYR A 80 0.91 -23.03 6.07
N PRO A 81 0.51 -24.20 6.59
CA PRO A 81 -0.39 -24.29 7.74
C PRO A 81 0.12 -23.60 9.01
N HIS A 82 1.44 -23.56 9.21
CA HIS A 82 2.10 -22.96 10.36
C HIS A 82 1.91 -21.43 10.43
N ARG A 83 1.66 -20.76 9.30
CA ARG A 83 1.49 -19.29 9.23
C ARG A 83 0.12 -18.79 9.66
N ARG A 84 -0.80 -19.68 10.03
CA ARG A 84 -2.18 -19.31 10.41
C ARG A 84 -2.22 -18.30 11.56
N ALA A 85 -1.40 -18.50 12.59
CA ALA A 85 -1.36 -17.61 13.75
C ALA A 85 -0.85 -16.21 13.37
N GLU A 86 0.23 -16.16 12.60
CA GLU A 86 0.82 -14.93 12.05
C GLU A 86 -0.21 -14.11 11.26
N LEU A 87 -0.88 -14.75 10.30
CA LEU A 87 -1.88 -14.11 9.44
C LEU A 87 -3.10 -13.60 10.22
N ARG A 88 -3.52 -14.34 11.25
CA ARG A 88 -4.63 -13.91 12.14
C ARG A 88 -4.26 -12.65 12.93
N THR A 89 -3.05 -12.61 13.50
CA THR A 89 -2.55 -11.44 14.22
C THR A 89 -2.48 -10.21 13.31
N TYR A 90 -1.97 -10.40 12.09
CA TYR A 90 -1.89 -9.32 11.10
C TYR A 90 -3.26 -8.81 10.67
N ARG A 91 -4.21 -9.74 10.41
CA ARG A 91 -5.60 -9.40 10.08
C ARG A 91 -6.23 -8.53 11.16
N GLU A 92 -6.03 -8.91 12.42
CA GLU A 92 -6.56 -8.17 13.57
C GLU A 92 -5.94 -6.77 13.67
N TYR A 93 -4.63 -6.67 13.45
CA TYR A 93 -3.95 -5.39 13.41
C TYR A 93 -4.53 -4.46 12.33
N ILE A 94 -4.64 -4.90 11.06
CA ILE A 94 -5.27 -4.07 10.02
C ILE A 94 -6.75 -3.79 10.34
N ARG A 95 -7.44 -4.74 10.99
CA ARG A 95 -8.82 -4.55 11.45
C ARG A 95 -8.96 -3.38 12.42
N THR A 96 -8.04 -3.29 13.38
CA THR A 96 -8.03 -2.17 14.34
C THR A 96 -7.80 -0.83 13.64
N LEU A 97 -6.98 -0.77 12.59
CA LEU A 97 -6.78 0.47 11.82
C LEU A 97 -8.06 0.92 11.11
N PHE A 98 -8.76 0.00 10.43
CA PHE A 98 -10.05 0.32 9.79
C PHE A 98 -11.13 0.71 10.81
N GLY A 99 -11.10 0.14 12.02
CA GLY A 99 -12.04 0.50 13.09
C GLY A 99 -11.73 1.83 13.78
N ALA A 100 -10.46 2.23 13.84
CA ALA A 100 -10.02 3.45 14.52
C ALA A 100 -10.06 4.69 13.62
N LEU A 101 -9.90 4.52 12.30
CA LEU A 101 -9.81 5.63 11.35
C LEU A 101 -11.08 5.81 10.54
N HIS A 102 -11.39 7.06 10.20
CA HIS A 102 -12.52 7.40 9.34
C HIS A 102 -12.33 6.84 7.91
N THR A 103 -13.45 6.57 7.21
CA THR A 103 -13.48 5.95 5.87
C THR A 103 -12.65 6.69 4.82
N SER A 104 -12.45 8.00 4.99
CA SER A 104 -11.55 8.81 4.15
C SER A 104 -10.10 8.34 4.14
N HIS A 105 -9.67 7.60 5.17
CA HIS A 105 -8.31 7.06 5.31
C HIS A 105 -8.20 5.60 4.86
N HIS A 106 -9.28 4.96 4.42
CA HIS A 106 -9.25 3.55 3.98
C HIS A 106 -8.24 3.30 2.87
N SER A 107 -8.12 4.23 1.91
CA SER A 107 -7.13 4.15 0.83
C SER A 107 -5.69 4.18 1.36
N ALA A 108 -5.41 4.96 2.42
CA ALA A 108 -4.11 5.02 3.06
C ALA A 108 -3.78 3.70 3.78
N ILE A 109 -4.76 3.10 4.46
CA ILE A 109 -4.63 1.79 5.13
C ILE A 109 -4.37 0.67 4.12
N ILE A 110 -5.10 0.66 3.00
CA ILE A 110 -4.90 -0.33 1.93
C ILE A 110 -3.51 -0.20 1.32
N ASN A 111 -3.03 1.03 1.12
CA ASN A 111 -1.67 1.26 0.63
C ASN A 111 -0.60 0.87 1.65
N LEU A 112 -0.85 1.12 2.94
CA LEU A 112 0.01 0.67 4.03
C LEU A 112 0.13 -0.86 4.04
N ASP A 113 -0.98 -1.59 3.93
CA ASP A 113 -1.00 -3.06 3.84
C ASP A 113 -0.14 -3.58 2.68
N LYS A 114 -0.29 -2.98 1.49
CA LYS A 114 0.51 -3.36 0.31
C LYS A 114 2.01 -3.20 0.57
N VAL A 115 2.41 -2.11 1.22
CA VAL A 115 3.82 -1.86 1.54
C VAL A 115 4.33 -2.76 2.65
N ILE A 116 3.53 -3.04 3.69
CA ILE A 116 3.92 -3.97 4.76
C ILE A 116 4.15 -5.37 4.18
N ARG A 117 3.21 -5.90 3.38
CA ARG A 117 3.35 -7.24 2.80
C ARG A 117 4.53 -7.34 1.83
N LYS A 118 4.83 -6.26 1.11
CA LYS A 118 6.04 -6.15 0.28
C LYS A 118 7.30 -6.15 1.15
N TYR A 119 7.34 -5.33 2.20
CA TYR A 119 8.47 -5.19 3.11
C TYR A 119 8.81 -6.51 3.83
N VAL A 120 7.80 -7.23 4.30
CA VAL A 120 7.96 -8.56 4.91
C VAL A 120 8.49 -9.57 3.90
N CYS A 121 8.02 -9.56 2.65
CA CYS A 121 8.56 -10.48 1.63
C CYS A 121 10.03 -10.19 1.29
N GLU A 122 10.45 -8.93 1.35
CA GLU A 122 11.83 -8.53 1.08
C GLU A 122 12.77 -8.81 2.27
N SER A 123 12.22 -8.97 3.48
CA SER A 123 12.96 -9.16 4.72
C SER A 123 12.87 -10.61 5.18
N ALA A 124 13.98 -11.36 5.15
CA ALA A 124 13.98 -12.78 5.51
C ALA A 124 13.62 -13.06 6.99
N ASP A 125 13.94 -12.13 7.89
CA ASP A 125 13.81 -12.30 9.34
C ASP A 125 12.53 -11.66 9.92
N LEU A 126 11.61 -11.19 9.07
CA LEU A 126 10.42 -10.47 9.51
C LEU A 126 9.16 -11.27 9.25
N GLU A 127 8.26 -11.26 10.22
CA GLU A 127 6.93 -11.86 10.11
C GLU A 127 5.83 -10.80 10.10
N LEU A 128 4.67 -11.11 9.51
CA LEU A 128 3.49 -10.24 9.59
C LEU A 128 2.96 -10.09 11.03
N SER A 129 3.34 -10.99 11.94
CA SER A 129 3.05 -10.93 13.37
C SER A 129 3.80 -9.80 14.09
N SER A 130 4.92 -9.33 13.53
CA SER A 130 5.83 -8.34 14.14
C SER A 130 5.33 -6.91 13.97
N ILE A 131 4.15 -6.61 14.53
CA ILE A 131 3.43 -5.34 14.33
C ILE A 131 4.29 -4.10 14.70
N GLY A 132 5.12 -4.22 15.74
CA GLY A 132 6.00 -3.14 16.20
C GLY A 132 6.97 -2.65 15.12
N SER A 133 7.41 -3.54 14.23
CA SER A 133 8.33 -3.21 13.13
C SER A 133 7.70 -2.35 12.03
N PHE A 134 6.36 -2.21 12.03
CA PHE A 134 5.63 -1.44 11.01
C PHE A 134 5.35 0.00 11.43
N TYR A 135 5.79 0.45 12.63
CA TYR A 135 5.49 1.79 13.14
C TYR A 135 5.96 2.90 12.20
N ALA A 136 7.18 2.79 11.64
CA ALA A 136 7.68 3.76 10.68
C ALA A 136 6.81 3.85 9.42
N LEU A 137 6.30 2.71 8.93
CA LEU A 137 5.39 2.65 7.79
C LEU A 137 4.01 3.26 8.13
N GLN A 138 3.47 2.95 9.32
CA GLN A 138 2.23 3.58 9.80
C GLN A 138 2.36 5.10 9.85
N MET A 139 3.44 5.60 10.44
CA MET A 139 3.70 7.03 10.51
C MET A 139 3.79 7.64 9.12
N ALA A 140 4.52 6.99 8.21
CA ALA A 140 4.65 7.47 6.84
C ALA A 140 3.32 7.50 6.08
N PHE A 141 2.39 6.56 6.27
CA PHE A 141 1.16 6.45 5.48
C PHE A 141 -0.08 7.09 6.12
N LEU A 142 -0.16 7.10 7.45
CA LEU A 142 -1.35 7.53 8.18
C LEU A 142 -1.21 8.94 8.75
N THR A 143 0.01 9.47 8.92
CA THR A 143 0.17 10.84 9.40
C THR A 143 0.07 11.87 8.27
N PRO A 144 -0.48 13.07 8.55
CA PRO A 144 -0.56 14.15 7.59
C PRO A 144 0.81 14.64 7.07
N PHE A 145 1.92 14.31 7.73
CA PHE A 145 3.25 14.84 7.41
C PHE A 145 3.73 14.47 6.01
N ARG A 146 3.27 13.34 5.47
CA ARG A 146 3.55 12.93 4.08
C ARG A 146 3.07 13.96 3.06
N ASN A 147 2.00 14.68 3.37
CA ASN A 147 1.47 15.75 2.54
C ASN A 147 2.36 17.00 2.64
N TRP A 148 2.98 17.23 3.80
CA TRP A 148 3.85 18.39 4.04
C TRP A 148 5.23 18.24 3.38
N CYS A 149 5.89 17.07 3.46
CA CYS A 149 7.16 16.85 2.73
C CYS A 149 7.00 16.79 1.21
N ARG A 150 5.88 16.25 0.71
CA ARG A 150 5.57 16.26 -0.74
C ARG A 150 5.31 17.67 -1.26
N LEU A 151 4.72 18.55 -0.45
CA LEU A 151 4.54 19.96 -0.81
C LEU A 151 5.86 20.74 -0.74
N GLN A 152 6.77 20.43 0.18
CA GLN A 152 8.10 21.05 0.24
C GLN A 152 8.99 20.70 -0.97
N THR A 153 8.89 19.49 -1.52
CA THR A 153 9.62 19.12 -2.74
C THR A 153 9.04 19.83 -3.97
N LEU A 154 7.72 19.99 -4.06
CA LEU A 154 7.09 20.76 -5.15
C LEU A 154 7.39 22.26 -5.06
N THR A 155 7.50 22.85 -3.87
CA THR A 155 7.90 24.25 -3.71
C THR A 155 9.41 24.48 -3.90
N THR A 156 10.25 23.47 -3.62
CA THR A 156 11.70 23.55 -3.88
C THR A 156 11.99 23.46 -5.39
N VAL A 157 11.34 22.53 -6.11
CA VAL A 157 11.49 22.40 -7.57
C VAL A 157 10.86 23.60 -8.31
N ALA A 158 9.79 24.21 -7.77
CA ALA A 158 9.26 25.46 -8.29
C ALA A 158 10.18 26.68 -8.08
N ASN A 159 11.12 26.61 -7.12
CA ASN A 159 12.09 27.68 -6.83
C ASN A 159 13.46 27.47 -7.50
N GLU A 160 13.73 26.29 -8.07
CA GLU A 160 14.95 26.03 -8.86
C GLU A 160 14.90 26.66 -10.26
N GLY A 161 13.74 27.15 -10.71
CA GLY A 161 13.60 27.91 -11.95
C GLY A 161 13.95 29.40 -11.86
N THR A 162 14.22 29.94 -10.68
CA THR A 162 14.47 31.39 -10.53
C THR A 162 15.51 31.72 -9.48
N ARG A 163 16.80 31.70 -9.85
CA ARG A 163 17.82 32.57 -9.24
C ARG A 163 18.88 32.91 -10.28
N PRO A 164 19.56 34.07 -10.21
CA PRO A 164 19.09 35.39 -9.78
C PRO A 164 19.62 36.51 -10.72
N TRP A 165 18.99 37.69 -10.74
CA TRP A 165 19.69 38.90 -11.17
C TRP A 165 20.11 39.72 -9.96
N ASN A 166 21.43 39.93 -9.91
CA ASN A 166 22.16 41.03 -9.30
C ASN A 166 22.58 40.91 -7.83
N LEU A 167 23.91 40.74 -7.69
CA LEU A 167 24.69 41.39 -6.65
C LEU A 167 24.34 42.89 -6.61
N ARG A 168 23.97 43.40 -5.43
CA ARG A 168 24.49 44.68 -4.97
C ARG A 168 24.75 44.63 -3.48
N SER A 169 25.99 44.99 -3.17
CA SER A 169 26.61 45.28 -1.88
C SER A 169 25.74 46.05 -0.89
N GLY A 170 25.87 45.68 0.38
CA GLY A 170 25.98 46.64 1.47
C GLY A 170 24.81 46.66 2.46
N ARG A 171 25.15 46.34 3.72
CA ARG A 171 24.45 46.72 4.96
C ARG A 171 22.97 46.31 5.08
N ASP A 172 22.69 45.30 5.89
CA ASP A 172 22.27 45.55 7.28
C ASP A 172 21.95 44.23 7.97
N LEU A 173 22.69 43.96 9.05
CA LEU A 173 22.22 43.08 10.12
C LEU A 173 21.17 43.87 10.89
N GLN A 174 19.89 43.51 10.76
CA GLN A 174 18.94 43.76 11.83
C GLN A 174 18.14 42.48 12.09
N ALA A 175 18.40 41.93 13.27
CA ALA A 175 17.52 40.99 13.93
C ALA A 175 16.14 41.63 14.07
N VAL A 176 15.10 40.95 13.60
CA VAL A 176 13.72 41.32 13.94
C VAL A 176 13.43 40.71 15.30
N GLU A 177 13.58 41.55 16.31
CA GLU A 177 13.14 41.35 17.68
C GLU A 177 11.61 41.15 17.68
N LEU A 178 11.16 40.04 18.29
CA LEU A 178 9.74 39.71 18.43
C LEU A 178 9.13 40.60 19.53
N GLU A 179 8.40 41.64 19.14
CA GLU A 179 7.59 42.44 20.06
C GLU A 179 6.40 41.61 20.62
N PRO A 180 6.14 41.64 21.93
CA PRO A 180 5.06 40.89 22.55
C PRO A 180 3.68 41.55 22.32
N VAL A 181 2.73 40.74 21.86
CA VAL A 181 1.32 41.13 21.67
C VAL A 181 0.70 41.51 23.03
N ARG A 182 0.30 42.77 23.20
CA ARG A 182 -0.48 43.24 24.35
C ARG A 182 -1.93 42.74 24.27
N PRO A 183 -2.53 42.29 25.39
CA PRO A 183 -3.96 41.95 25.44
C PRO A 183 -4.84 43.20 25.45
N ALA A 184 -6.01 43.11 24.79
CA ALA A 184 -7.02 44.16 24.70
C ALA A 184 -7.75 44.38 26.05
N PRO A 185 -8.20 45.61 26.34
CA PRO A 185 -8.89 45.93 27.58
C PRO A 185 -10.34 45.41 27.60
N VAL A 186 -10.82 45.22 28.84
CA VAL A 186 -12.08 44.58 29.29
C VAL A 186 -13.34 45.24 28.74
#